data_AF-V6M5T9-F1
#
_entry.id   AF-V6M5T9-F1
#
_cell.length_a   1.000
_cell.length_b   1.000
_cell.length_c   1.000
_cell.angle_alpha   90.00
_cell.angle_beta   90.00
_cell.angle_gamma   90.00
#
_symmetry.space_group_name_H-M   'P 1'
#
loop_
_entity.id
_entity.type
_entity.pdbx_description
1 polymer ?
#
loop_
_entity_poly.entity_id
_entity_poly.type
_entity_poly.pdbx_seq_one_letter_code
_entity_poly.pdbx_strand_id
1 'polypeptide(L)'
;MDEKCDNATKVCPEMKACPVDATSDVPADCVDCTSGAEHCVGCAIGSVDVCSACAPKFFLNSETACIACSANCITCSTAEKCTVCADGYEVKADVCVVKGAIVNECDDKTLCMDGKFCEIKSTGNVCSDCSGECANCSSATKCTTCKATHEMNTDQTCTAPCANLPVNKACISSAAADCGTDKQQTACNCGAAAKNCLACPVVPVPAPGTCTDTLCTCADGAKG
;
A
#
# COMPACT_ATOMS: atom_id res chain seq x y z
N MET A 1 6.85 -47.37 -34.99
CA MET A 1 5.41 -47.06 -35.08
C MET A 1 5.30 -45.66 -34.54
N ASP A 2 4.99 -44.71 -35.42
CA ASP A 2 4.72 -43.35 -34.99
C ASP A 2 3.46 -43.34 -34.11
N GLU A 3 3.52 -42.56 -33.03
CA GLU A 3 2.41 -42.44 -32.09
C GLU A 3 1.30 -41.60 -32.73
N LYS A 4 0.07 -42.13 -32.70
CA LYS A 4 -1.09 -41.49 -33.30
C LYS A 4 -1.84 -40.62 -32.32
N CYS A 5 -2.33 -39.47 -32.78
CA CYS A 5 -3.08 -38.48 -32.02
C CYS A 5 -4.48 -38.23 -32.62
N ASP A 6 -5.37 -37.60 -31.85
CA ASP A 6 -6.77 -37.38 -32.23
C ASP A 6 -7.33 -35.99 -31.85
N ASN A 7 -6.48 -35.04 -31.46
CA ASN A 7 -6.84 -33.71 -30.95
C ASN A 7 -7.84 -33.72 -29.76
N ALA A 8 -8.12 -34.87 -29.16
CA ALA A 8 -9.10 -35.03 -28.09
C ALA A 8 -8.48 -35.68 -26.85
N THR A 9 -8.24 -36.99 -26.89
CA THR A 9 -7.72 -37.77 -25.75
C THR A 9 -6.29 -38.23 -25.95
N LYS A 10 -5.87 -38.41 -27.21
CA LYS A 10 -4.50 -38.77 -27.58
C LYS A 10 -3.77 -37.52 -28.04
N VAL A 11 -2.89 -37.05 -27.17
CA VAL A 11 -2.00 -35.91 -27.42
C VAL A 11 -0.63 -36.43 -27.87
N CYS A 12 0.09 -35.61 -28.62
CA CYS A 12 1.45 -35.92 -29.02
C CYS A 12 2.44 -35.69 -27.86
N PRO A 13 3.57 -36.40 -27.84
CA PRO A 13 4.66 -36.13 -26.91
C PRO A 13 5.30 -34.76 -27.16
N GLU A 14 6.21 -34.33 -26.27
CA GLU A 14 6.94 -33.05 -26.39
C GLU A 14 7.57 -32.86 -27.78
N MET A 15 7.59 -31.62 -28.25
CA MET A 15 8.08 -31.21 -29.58
C MET A 15 7.33 -31.80 -30.79
N LYS A 16 6.16 -32.42 -30.59
CA LYS A 16 5.29 -32.86 -31.68
C LYS A 16 3.91 -32.19 -31.61
N ALA A 17 3.32 -31.97 -32.77
CA ALA A 17 1.96 -31.46 -32.90
C ALA A 17 1.06 -32.50 -33.57
N CYS A 18 -0.22 -32.44 -33.24
CA CYS A 18 -1.23 -33.26 -33.90
C CYS A 18 -1.83 -32.47 -35.09
N PRO A 19 -1.90 -33.06 -36.30
CA PRO A 19 -2.52 -32.43 -37.46
C PRO A 19 -3.97 -31.96 -37.20
N VAL A 20 -4.39 -30.85 -37.82
CA VAL A 20 -5.74 -30.23 -37.62
C VAL A 20 -6.91 -31.17 -37.91
N ASP A 21 -6.70 -32.09 -38.84
CA ASP A 21 -7.65 -33.02 -39.40
C ASP A 21 -7.74 -34.32 -38.60
N ALA A 22 -6.86 -34.50 -37.61
CA ALA A 22 -6.91 -35.64 -36.71
C ALA A 22 -8.15 -35.58 -35.81
N THR A 23 -8.89 -36.68 -35.76
CA THR A 23 -10.08 -36.86 -34.93
C THR A 23 -10.08 -38.25 -34.30
N SER A 24 -10.96 -38.51 -33.34
CA SER A 24 -11.09 -39.84 -32.72
C SER A 24 -11.43 -40.95 -33.73
N ASP A 25 -12.18 -40.61 -34.79
CA ASP A 25 -12.54 -41.54 -35.88
C ASP A 25 -11.43 -41.66 -36.93
N VAL A 26 -10.58 -40.63 -37.06
CA VAL A 26 -9.48 -40.56 -38.02
C VAL A 26 -8.20 -40.08 -37.31
N PRO A 27 -7.52 -40.95 -36.55
CA PRO A 27 -6.30 -40.57 -35.84
C PRO A 27 -5.11 -40.45 -36.81
N ALA A 28 -4.33 -39.38 -36.64
CA ALA A 28 -3.19 -39.05 -37.50
C ALA A 28 -1.86 -39.30 -36.77
N ASP A 29 -0.79 -39.47 -37.53
CA ASP A 29 0.56 -39.60 -36.97
C ASP A 29 1.04 -38.23 -36.45
N CYS A 30 1.67 -38.22 -35.28
CA CYS A 30 2.25 -36.99 -34.73
C CYS A 30 3.37 -36.46 -35.63
N VAL A 31 3.30 -35.17 -35.94
CA VAL A 31 4.28 -34.47 -36.77
C VAL A 31 5.19 -33.58 -35.92
N ASP A 32 6.39 -33.31 -36.41
CA ASP A 32 7.34 -32.47 -35.68
C ASP A 32 6.86 -31.01 -35.61
N CYS A 33 7.05 -30.38 -34.46
CA CYS A 33 6.80 -28.96 -34.26
C CYS A 33 7.85 -28.15 -35.05
N THR A 34 7.37 -27.29 -35.95
CA THR A 34 8.18 -26.43 -36.83
C THR A 34 8.17 -24.97 -36.38
N SER A 35 7.74 -24.69 -35.16
CA SER A 35 7.73 -23.32 -34.62
C SER A 35 9.14 -22.71 -34.67
N GLY A 36 9.21 -21.45 -35.09
CA GLY A 36 10.46 -20.67 -35.07
C GLY A 36 10.80 -20.08 -33.69
N ALA A 37 9.95 -20.30 -32.68
CA ALA A 37 10.18 -19.79 -31.33
C ALA A 37 11.30 -20.58 -30.63
N GLU A 38 12.37 -19.88 -30.25
CA GLU A 38 13.42 -20.46 -29.41
C GLU A 38 12.83 -20.91 -28.06
N HIS A 39 13.34 -22.01 -27.51
CA HIS A 39 12.87 -22.60 -26.25
C HIS A 39 11.39 -23.05 -26.24
N CYS A 40 10.77 -23.21 -27.40
CA CYS A 40 9.50 -23.90 -27.51
C CYS A 40 9.68 -25.40 -27.22
N VAL A 41 8.75 -25.99 -26.46
CA VAL A 41 8.72 -27.44 -26.16
C VAL A 41 7.42 -28.11 -26.60
N GLY A 42 6.45 -27.33 -27.10
CA GLY A 42 5.19 -27.84 -27.60
C GLY A 42 4.53 -26.85 -28.53
N CYS A 43 3.87 -27.38 -29.56
CA CYS A 43 3.11 -26.61 -30.54
C CYS A 43 1.61 -26.66 -30.23
N ALA A 44 0.85 -25.69 -30.75
CA ALA A 44 -0.60 -25.66 -30.58
C ALA A 44 -1.26 -26.84 -31.31
N ILE A 45 -2.38 -27.30 -30.76
CA ILE A 45 -3.20 -28.34 -31.39
C ILE A 45 -3.63 -27.84 -32.77
N GLY A 46 -3.32 -28.60 -33.82
CA GLY A 46 -3.62 -28.20 -35.18
C GLY A 46 -2.75 -27.06 -35.74
N SER A 47 -1.65 -26.69 -35.10
CA SER A 47 -0.70 -25.75 -35.70
C SER A 47 0.72 -26.13 -35.33
N VAL A 48 1.46 -26.59 -36.33
CA VAL A 48 2.86 -27.01 -36.21
C VAL A 48 3.82 -25.82 -36.08
N ASP A 49 3.36 -24.60 -36.36
CA ASP A 49 4.16 -23.38 -36.39
C ASP A 49 3.93 -22.45 -35.18
N VAL A 50 2.83 -22.64 -34.44
CA VAL A 50 2.50 -21.84 -33.24
C VAL A 50 2.95 -22.55 -31.98
N CYS A 51 3.80 -21.91 -31.18
CA CYS A 51 4.21 -22.44 -29.88
C CYS A 51 3.07 -22.36 -28.86
N SER A 52 2.87 -23.44 -28.09
CA SER A 52 1.86 -23.53 -27.02
C SER A 52 2.48 -23.72 -25.63
N ALA A 53 3.73 -24.19 -25.56
CA ALA A 53 4.42 -24.43 -24.31
C ALA A 53 5.92 -24.10 -24.44
N CYS A 54 6.45 -23.42 -23.43
CA CYS A 54 7.85 -23.03 -23.36
C CYS A 54 8.63 -23.91 -22.37
N ALA A 55 9.94 -24.05 -22.60
CA ALA A 55 10.84 -24.73 -21.69
C ALA A 55 10.80 -24.09 -20.29
N PRO A 56 11.19 -24.82 -19.22
CA PRO A 56 11.34 -24.24 -17.89
C PRO A 56 12.21 -22.97 -17.93
N LYS A 57 11.88 -21.98 -17.09
CA LYS A 57 12.45 -20.63 -17.07
C LYS A 57 12.00 -19.71 -18.22
N PHE A 58 11.02 -20.11 -19.01
CA PHE A 58 10.41 -19.28 -20.04
C PHE A 58 8.88 -19.29 -19.91
N PHE A 59 8.23 -18.17 -20.22
CA PHE A 59 6.78 -18.07 -20.34
C PHE A 59 6.38 -17.74 -21.76
N LEU A 60 5.21 -18.21 -22.18
CA LEU A 60 4.64 -17.89 -23.49
C LEU A 60 4.00 -16.50 -23.43
N ASN A 61 4.49 -15.56 -24.23
CA ASN A 61 3.90 -14.23 -24.33
C ASN A 61 2.71 -14.22 -25.30
N SER A 62 2.06 -13.05 -25.46
CA SER A 62 0.95 -12.86 -26.39
C SER A 62 1.31 -12.99 -27.87
N GLU A 63 2.59 -12.92 -28.20
CA GLU A 63 3.14 -13.05 -29.56
C GLU A 63 3.61 -14.47 -29.86
N THR A 64 3.17 -15.44 -29.04
CA THR A 64 3.53 -16.87 -29.14
C THR A 64 5.04 -17.15 -29.07
N ALA A 65 5.79 -16.23 -28.47
CA ALA A 65 7.22 -16.34 -28.21
C ALA A 65 7.50 -16.73 -26.75
N CYS A 66 8.55 -17.51 -26.55
CA CYS A 66 9.02 -17.91 -25.23
C CYS A 66 10.01 -16.89 -24.68
N ILE A 67 9.58 -16.15 -23.66
CA ILE A 67 10.37 -15.08 -23.05
C ILE A 67 10.93 -15.57 -21.71
N ALA A 68 12.21 -15.28 -21.47
CA ALA A 68 12.88 -15.70 -20.25
C ALA A 68 12.22 -15.08 -19.01
N CYS A 69 12.08 -15.89 -17.97
CA CYS A 69 11.72 -15.43 -16.64
C CYS A 69 12.87 -14.66 -15.98
N SER A 70 12.53 -13.91 -14.93
CA SER A 70 13.50 -13.22 -14.07
C SER A 70 14.49 -14.18 -13.42
N ALA A 71 15.60 -13.64 -12.91
CA ALA A 71 16.67 -14.43 -12.31
C ALA A 71 16.15 -15.33 -11.17
N ASN A 72 16.66 -16.57 -11.14
CA ASN A 72 16.27 -17.60 -10.15
C ASN A 72 14.80 -18.05 -10.21
N CYS A 73 14.07 -17.70 -11.27
CA CYS A 73 12.71 -18.13 -11.51
C CYS A 73 12.65 -19.35 -12.44
N ILE A 74 11.84 -20.36 -12.07
CA ILE A 74 11.57 -21.57 -12.86
C ILE A 74 10.27 -21.45 -13.67
N THR A 75 9.25 -20.82 -13.09
CA THR A 75 7.96 -20.58 -13.77
C THR A 75 7.51 -19.17 -13.46
N CYS A 76 7.13 -18.42 -14.50
CA CYS A 76 6.68 -17.05 -14.39
C CYS A 76 5.42 -16.82 -15.24
N SER A 77 4.60 -15.84 -14.85
CA SER A 77 3.42 -15.40 -15.62
C SER A 77 3.75 -14.23 -16.55
N THR A 78 4.78 -13.47 -16.23
CA THR A 78 5.42 -12.45 -17.06
C THR A 78 6.92 -12.50 -16.84
N ALA A 79 7.71 -11.74 -17.62
CA ALA A 79 9.16 -11.70 -17.47
C ALA A 79 9.60 -11.30 -16.05
N GLU A 80 8.75 -10.54 -15.34
CA GLU A 80 9.04 -10.01 -14.01
C GLU A 80 8.35 -10.80 -12.89
N LYS A 81 7.22 -11.45 -13.16
CA LYS A 81 6.38 -12.10 -12.15
C LYS A 81 6.61 -13.60 -12.06
N CYS A 82 7.39 -14.01 -11.08
CA CYS A 82 7.68 -15.40 -10.79
C CYS A 82 6.63 -16.07 -9.90
N THR A 83 6.22 -17.28 -10.27
CA THR A 83 5.31 -18.13 -9.51
C THR A 83 6.01 -19.33 -8.87
N VAL A 84 7.14 -19.79 -9.43
CA VAL A 84 7.94 -20.88 -8.89
C VAL A 84 9.42 -20.53 -8.96
N CYS A 85 10.10 -20.51 -7.82
CA CYS A 85 11.54 -20.21 -7.72
C CYS A 85 12.41 -21.47 -7.77
N ALA A 86 13.67 -21.27 -8.14
CA ALA A 86 14.71 -22.30 -8.06
C ALA A 86 14.98 -22.70 -6.60
N ASP A 87 15.61 -23.86 -6.42
CA ASP A 87 16.01 -24.32 -5.09
C ASP A 87 16.90 -23.30 -4.38
N GLY A 88 16.64 -23.10 -3.09
CA GLY A 88 17.29 -22.05 -2.29
C GLY A 88 16.61 -20.68 -2.35
N TYR A 89 15.57 -20.51 -3.16
CA TYR A 89 14.80 -19.27 -3.29
C TYR A 89 13.32 -19.46 -2.92
N GLU A 90 12.65 -18.38 -2.56
CA GLU A 90 11.21 -18.30 -2.28
C GLU A 90 10.59 -17.09 -2.97
N VAL A 91 9.30 -17.21 -3.34
CA VAL A 91 8.56 -16.10 -3.97
C VAL A 91 8.19 -15.09 -2.89
N LYS A 92 8.64 -13.83 -3.04
CA LYS A 92 8.17 -12.68 -2.27
C LYS A 92 7.88 -11.53 -3.23
N ALA A 93 6.70 -10.93 -3.13
CA ALA A 93 6.27 -9.83 -4.00
C ALA A 93 6.52 -10.12 -5.50
N ASP A 94 6.06 -11.29 -5.96
CA ASP A 94 6.23 -11.79 -7.33
C ASP A 94 7.68 -12.00 -7.81
N VAL A 95 8.70 -11.92 -6.94
CA VAL A 95 10.11 -12.15 -7.30
C VAL A 95 10.75 -13.25 -6.46
N CYS A 96 11.79 -13.88 -7.01
CA CYS A 96 12.56 -14.88 -6.28
C CYS A 96 13.65 -14.23 -5.43
N VAL A 97 13.54 -14.38 -4.12
CA VAL A 97 14.56 -13.98 -3.16
C VAL A 97 15.16 -15.20 -2.49
N VAL A 98 16.39 -15.09 -2.00
CA VAL A 98 17.03 -16.18 -1.24
C VAL A 98 16.15 -16.53 -0.05
N LYS A 99 15.94 -17.83 0.22
CA LYS A 99 15.16 -18.29 1.37
C LYS A 99 15.69 -17.67 2.66
N GLY A 100 14.82 -17.04 3.43
CA GLY A 100 15.21 -16.35 4.67
C GLY A 100 15.78 -14.95 4.47
N ALA A 101 15.83 -14.43 3.22
CA ALA A 101 16.13 -13.03 2.98
C ALA A 101 15.05 -12.14 3.60
N ILE A 102 15.51 -11.11 4.30
CA ILE A 102 14.66 -10.02 4.79
C ILE A 102 14.43 -9.08 3.62
N VAL A 103 13.17 -8.89 3.24
CA VAL A 103 12.77 -7.95 2.18
C VAL A 103 12.02 -6.81 2.84
N ASN A 104 12.50 -5.59 2.63
CA ASN A 104 11.88 -4.39 3.16
C ASN A 104 10.99 -3.79 2.07
N GLU A 105 9.70 -3.65 2.36
CA GLU A 105 8.76 -2.90 1.52
C GLU A 105 9.05 -1.39 1.58
N CYS A 106 9.59 -0.94 2.71
CA CYS A 106 9.87 0.46 2.99
C CYS A 106 11.16 0.67 3.78
N ASP A 107 11.77 1.83 3.59
CA ASP A 107 12.94 2.31 4.31
C ASP A 107 13.01 3.85 4.26
N ASP A 108 14.19 4.43 4.48
CA ASP A 108 14.43 5.88 4.43
C ASP A 108 14.33 6.48 3.03
N LYS A 109 14.42 5.65 1.98
CA LYS A 109 14.35 6.05 0.57
C LYS A 109 13.08 5.57 -0.12
N THR A 110 12.59 4.40 0.29
CA THR A 110 11.37 3.76 -0.17
C THR A 110 10.27 4.06 0.83
N LEU A 111 9.60 5.19 0.65
CA LEU A 111 8.54 5.61 1.55
C LEU A 111 7.24 4.86 1.26
N CYS A 112 6.46 4.61 2.31
CA CYS A 112 5.08 4.14 2.16
C CYS A 112 4.21 5.20 1.49
N MET A 113 3.14 4.75 0.83
CA MET A 113 2.12 5.65 0.30
C MET A 113 1.39 6.39 1.42
N ASP A 114 0.74 7.51 1.07
CA ASP A 114 -0.07 8.31 1.99
C ASP A 114 -1.06 7.44 2.79
N GLY A 115 -1.23 7.77 4.07
CA GLY A 115 -2.08 6.98 4.98
C GLY A 115 -1.45 5.68 5.50
N LYS A 116 -0.17 5.41 5.21
CA LYS A 116 0.59 4.30 5.79
C LYS A 116 1.90 4.79 6.42
N PHE A 117 2.43 4.02 7.37
CA PHE A 117 3.76 4.21 7.95
C PHE A 117 4.62 2.96 7.79
N CYS A 118 5.94 3.15 7.81
CA CYS A 118 6.88 2.04 7.72
C CYS A 118 7.04 1.36 9.09
N GLU A 119 6.48 0.16 9.23
CA GLU A 119 6.65 -0.64 10.44
C GLU A 119 7.93 -1.47 10.35
N ILE A 120 8.91 -1.11 11.19
CA ILE A 120 10.19 -1.80 11.25
C ILE A 120 10.03 -3.13 11.98
N LYS A 121 10.21 -4.26 11.28
CA LYS A 121 10.16 -5.60 11.86
C LYS A 121 11.46 -6.35 11.63
N SER A 122 11.79 -7.28 12.53
CA SER A 122 12.94 -8.19 12.37
C SER A 122 12.81 -9.13 11.17
N THR A 123 11.60 -9.29 10.63
CA THR A 123 11.29 -10.11 9.46
C THR A 123 11.24 -9.32 8.15
N GLY A 124 11.47 -8.00 8.21
CA GLY A 124 11.35 -7.09 7.08
C GLY A 124 10.33 -5.98 7.33
N ASN A 125 10.69 -4.78 6.94
CA ASN A 125 9.85 -3.60 7.10
C ASN A 125 8.63 -3.70 6.18
N VAL A 126 7.46 -3.32 6.70
CA VAL A 126 6.19 -3.39 5.97
C VAL A 126 5.41 -2.09 6.10
N CYS A 127 4.69 -1.70 5.06
CA CYS A 127 3.83 -0.53 5.10
C CYS A 127 2.49 -0.87 5.77
N SER A 128 2.25 -0.27 6.93
CA SER A 128 1.06 -0.51 7.74
C SER A 128 0.15 0.71 7.75
N ASP A 129 -1.17 0.50 7.76
CA ASP A 129 -2.14 1.58 7.78
C ASP A 129 -2.06 2.44 9.03
N CYS A 130 -2.28 3.75 8.86
CA CYS A 130 -2.49 4.66 9.97
C CYS A 130 -3.77 4.35 10.74
N SER A 131 -3.87 4.84 11.98
CA SER A 131 -5.12 4.80 12.72
C SER A 131 -6.22 5.58 12.01
N GLY A 132 -7.49 5.22 12.29
CA GLY A 132 -8.66 5.75 11.60
C GLY A 132 -8.78 7.28 11.61
N GLU A 133 -8.19 7.99 12.57
CA GLU A 133 -8.31 9.45 12.69
C GLU A 133 -7.13 10.21 12.06
N CYS A 134 -6.03 9.52 11.76
CA CYS A 134 -4.89 10.10 11.06
C CYS A 134 -5.18 10.19 9.55
N ALA A 135 -4.72 11.27 8.92
CA ALA A 135 -4.53 11.33 7.47
C ALA A 135 -3.16 10.78 7.08
N ASN A 136 -2.11 11.13 7.83
CA ASN A 136 -0.77 10.57 7.75
C ASN A 136 -0.22 10.28 9.15
N CYS A 137 0.72 9.36 9.27
CA CYS A 137 1.25 8.92 10.56
C CYS A 137 2.73 8.52 10.51
N SER A 138 3.39 8.61 11.66
CA SER A 138 4.75 8.10 11.89
C SER A 138 4.74 6.72 12.56
N SER A 139 3.60 6.33 13.15
CA SER A 139 3.35 5.00 13.70
C SER A 139 1.85 4.71 13.77
N ALA A 140 1.48 3.50 14.16
CA ALA A 140 0.08 3.10 14.37
C ALA A 140 -0.70 4.01 15.34
N THR A 141 -0.02 4.76 16.20
CA THR A 141 -0.66 5.63 17.21
C THR A 141 -0.25 7.10 17.15
N LYS A 142 0.66 7.47 16.25
CA LYS A 142 1.20 8.84 16.16
C LYS A 142 0.95 9.39 14.76
N CYS A 143 0.04 10.35 14.66
CA CYS A 143 -0.31 11.05 13.43
C CYS A 143 0.70 12.18 13.15
N THR A 144 1.05 12.36 11.89
CA THR A 144 1.75 13.56 11.40
C THR A 144 0.76 14.58 10.84
N THR A 145 -0.38 14.13 10.33
CA THR A 145 -1.53 14.97 9.98
C THR A 145 -2.84 14.26 10.37
N CYS A 146 -3.83 15.04 10.81
CA CYS A 146 -5.17 14.54 11.10
C CYS A 146 -6.06 14.57 9.86
N LYS A 147 -7.10 13.74 9.83
CA LYS A 147 -8.19 13.90 8.86
C LYS A 147 -8.85 15.27 9.02
N ALA A 148 -9.45 15.80 7.96
CA ALA A 148 -10.06 17.13 7.96
C ALA A 148 -11.14 17.35 9.04
N THR A 149 -11.73 16.26 9.54
CA THR A 149 -12.73 16.25 10.62
C THR A 149 -12.14 16.19 12.03
N HIS A 150 -10.81 16.21 12.17
CA HIS A 150 -10.09 16.00 13.42
C HIS A 150 -9.03 17.08 13.65
N GLU A 151 -8.71 17.32 14.92
CA GLU A 151 -7.62 18.21 15.34
C GLU A 151 -6.48 17.43 16.01
N MET A 152 -5.26 17.96 15.90
CA MET A 152 -4.05 17.34 16.43
C MET A 152 -3.89 17.62 17.93
N ASN A 153 -3.67 16.56 18.69
CA ASN A 153 -3.32 16.61 20.09
C ASN A 153 -1.80 16.80 20.28
N THR A 154 -1.40 17.25 21.47
CA THR A 154 0.00 17.45 21.86
C THR A 154 0.82 16.15 21.86
N ASP A 155 0.17 15.01 22.04
CA ASP A 155 0.79 13.68 22.00
C ASP A 155 0.79 13.06 20.59
N GLN A 156 0.47 13.84 19.55
CA GLN A 156 0.35 13.42 18.16
C GLN A 156 -0.77 12.40 17.90
N THR A 157 -1.77 12.30 18.77
CA THR A 157 -3.05 11.66 18.40
C THR A 157 -4.00 12.69 17.78
N CYS A 158 -5.11 12.22 17.20
CA CYS A 158 -6.14 13.10 16.64
C CYS A 158 -7.46 12.87 17.36
N THR A 159 -8.18 13.95 17.67
CA THR A 159 -9.51 13.88 18.29
C THR A 159 -10.52 14.69 17.49
N ALA A 160 -11.81 14.35 17.60
CA ALA A 160 -12.86 15.17 17.02
C ALA A 160 -12.88 16.54 17.71
N PRO A 161 -12.96 17.64 16.95
CA PRO A 161 -12.88 18.99 17.49
C PRO A 161 -14.08 19.30 18.37
N CYS A 162 -13.85 20.06 19.44
CA CYS A 162 -14.91 20.59 20.27
C CYS A 162 -15.68 21.70 19.54
N ALA A 163 -16.99 21.55 19.37
CA ALA A 163 -17.82 22.62 18.80
C ALA A 163 -17.90 23.82 19.76
N ASN A 164 -17.77 25.03 19.21
CA ASN A 164 -17.93 26.30 19.95
C ASN A 164 -17.04 26.40 21.21
N LEU A 165 -15.78 25.96 21.13
CA LEU A 165 -14.84 25.99 22.26
C LEU A 165 -14.65 27.43 22.78
N PRO A 166 -15.00 27.76 24.03
CA PRO A 166 -14.85 29.11 24.57
C PRO A 166 -13.38 29.55 24.70
N VAL A 167 -13.14 30.86 24.80
CA VAL A 167 -11.81 31.40 25.14
C VAL A 167 -11.38 30.86 26.52
N ASN A 168 -10.09 30.55 26.69
CA ASN A 168 -9.53 29.89 27.87
C ASN A 168 -10.00 28.44 28.10
N LYS A 169 -10.57 27.79 27.08
CA LYS A 169 -10.87 26.36 27.09
C LYS A 169 -10.02 25.61 26.07
N ALA A 170 -9.73 24.36 26.40
CA ALA A 170 -9.08 23.38 25.53
C ALA A 170 -10.00 22.16 25.35
N CYS A 171 -9.82 21.43 24.25
CA CYS A 171 -10.55 20.19 24.01
C CYS A 171 -9.80 19.01 24.64
N ILE A 172 -10.52 18.19 25.40
CA ILE A 172 -10.03 16.93 25.97
C ILE A 172 -11.03 15.86 25.57
N SER A 173 -10.66 14.99 24.64
CA SER A 173 -11.50 13.87 24.17
C SER A 173 -12.92 14.34 23.80
N SER A 174 -13.00 15.44 23.04
CA SER A 174 -14.25 16.09 22.60
C SER A 174 -15.08 16.79 23.70
N ALA A 175 -14.52 17.00 24.90
CA ALA A 175 -15.11 17.82 25.96
C ALA A 175 -14.29 19.09 26.22
N ALA A 176 -14.96 20.22 26.45
CA ALA A 176 -14.29 21.47 26.82
C ALA A 176 -13.84 21.45 28.28
N ALA A 177 -12.57 21.77 28.53
CA ALA A 177 -11.98 21.88 29.85
C ALA A 177 -11.16 23.17 29.99
N ASP A 178 -10.87 23.59 31.22
CA ASP A 178 -9.98 24.72 31.46
C ASP A 178 -8.58 24.48 30.89
N CYS A 179 -8.01 25.52 30.29
CA CYS A 179 -6.62 25.49 29.83
C CYS A 179 -5.64 25.44 31.00
N GLY A 180 -4.41 24.98 30.71
CA GLY A 180 -3.35 24.89 31.72
C GLY A 180 -3.49 23.69 32.65
N THR A 181 -4.36 22.73 32.34
CA THR A 181 -4.49 21.49 33.10
C THR A 181 -3.52 20.44 32.61
N ASP A 182 -3.06 19.56 33.50
CA ASP A 182 -2.17 18.44 33.15
C ASP A 182 -2.77 17.45 32.14
N LYS A 183 -4.10 17.50 31.96
CA LYS A 183 -4.85 16.61 31.05
C LYS A 183 -5.14 17.24 29.69
N GLN A 184 -4.65 18.45 29.44
CA GLN A 184 -4.90 19.17 28.21
C GLN A 184 -4.33 18.42 27.00
N GLN A 185 -5.19 18.10 26.03
CA GLN A 185 -4.83 17.37 24.82
C GLN A 185 -4.62 18.30 23.64
N THR A 186 -5.46 19.33 23.48
CA THR A 186 -5.34 20.30 22.39
C THR A 186 -4.83 21.65 22.85
N ALA A 187 -4.37 22.46 21.90
CA ALA A 187 -3.98 23.84 22.16
C ALA A 187 -5.14 24.64 22.78
N CYS A 188 -4.82 25.51 23.73
CA CYS A 188 -5.80 26.39 24.34
C CYS A 188 -6.40 27.35 23.30
N ASN A 189 -7.72 27.54 23.33
CA ASN A 189 -8.35 28.57 22.51
C ASN A 189 -8.09 29.97 23.09
N CYS A 190 -7.15 30.66 22.44
CA CYS A 190 -6.71 32.02 22.82
C CYS A 190 -6.98 33.05 21.73
N GLY A 191 -7.90 32.74 20.81
CA GLY A 191 -8.25 33.59 19.68
C GLY A 191 -7.36 33.37 18.45
N ALA A 192 -7.37 34.35 17.55
CA ALA A 192 -6.72 34.23 16.24
C ALA A 192 -5.19 34.33 16.30
N ALA A 193 -4.65 35.14 17.21
CA ALA A 193 -3.23 35.49 17.26
C ALA A 193 -2.37 34.50 18.06
N ALA A 194 -2.91 33.92 19.14
CA ALA A 194 -2.20 33.00 20.02
C ALA A 194 -2.55 31.55 19.65
N LYS A 195 -1.57 30.83 19.11
CA LYS A 195 -1.68 29.42 18.68
C LYS A 195 -0.75 28.54 19.49
N ASN A 196 -1.10 27.26 19.64
CA ASN A 196 -0.28 26.25 20.31
C ASN A 196 0.05 26.56 21.78
N CYS A 197 -0.82 27.31 22.47
CA CYS A 197 -0.61 27.71 23.86
C CYS A 197 -1.13 26.66 24.84
N LEU A 198 -0.40 26.41 25.94
CA LEU A 198 -0.90 25.60 27.06
C LEU A 198 -1.99 26.37 27.82
N ALA A 199 -1.73 27.62 28.18
CA ALA A 199 -2.72 28.56 28.69
C ALA A 199 -2.68 29.84 27.86
N CYS A 200 -3.77 30.60 27.83
CA CYS A 200 -3.73 31.88 27.14
C CYS A 200 -2.76 32.83 27.83
N PRO A 201 -2.02 33.65 27.05
CA PRO A 201 -1.34 34.79 27.61
C PRO A 201 -2.35 35.54 28.45
N VAL A 202 -1.99 35.86 29.69
CA VAL A 202 -2.76 36.83 30.46
C VAL A 202 -2.81 38.08 29.60
N VAL A 203 -3.97 38.35 28.99
CA VAL A 203 -4.25 39.68 28.47
C VAL A 203 -3.94 40.61 29.63
N PRO A 204 -3.04 41.59 29.47
CA PRO A 204 -2.78 42.54 30.54
C PRO A 204 -4.13 43.06 31.00
N VAL A 205 -4.52 42.75 32.24
CA VAL A 205 -5.68 43.40 32.85
C VAL A 205 -5.34 44.89 32.74
N PRO A 206 -6.10 45.69 31.97
CA PRO A 206 -5.85 47.12 31.93
C PRO A 206 -5.82 47.59 33.38
N ALA A 207 -4.80 48.35 33.76
CA ALA A 207 -4.78 48.95 35.09
C ALA A 207 -6.14 49.62 35.33
N PRO A 208 -6.74 49.52 36.54
CA PRO A 208 -8.04 50.10 36.81
C PRO A 208 -8.10 51.53 36.28
N GLY A 209 -8.97 51.77 35.30
CA GLY A 209 -9.04 53.01 34.53
C GLY A 209 -10.48 53.32 34.14
N THR A 210 -10.70 54.47 33.51
CA THR A 210 -12.03 54.91 33.08
C THR A 210 -12.66 53.88 32.13
N CYS A 211 -13.92 53.54 32.38
CA CYS A 211 -14.64 52.42 31.78
C CYS A 211 -15.07 52.68 30.33
N THR A 212 -14.11 52.93 29.43
CA THR A 212 -14.33 53.16 27.99
C THR A 212 -13.89 51.99 27.11
N ASP A 213 -13.26 50.98 27.71
CA ASP A 213 -12.80 49.79 26.98
C ASP A 213 -13.97 48.81 26.77
N THR A 214 -14.18 48.42 25.52
CA THR A 214 -15.24 47.51 25.07
C THR A 214 -15.09 46.08 25.59
N LEU A 215 -13.95 45.72 26.20
CA LEU A 215 -13.69 44.43 26.81
C LEU A 215 -13.99 44.38 28.32
N CYS A 216 -14.39 45.50 28.94
CA CYS A 216 -14.72 45.58 30.37
C CYS A 216 -16.21 45.36 30.64
N THR A 217 -16.54 44.59 31.70
CA THR A 217 -17.88 44.57 32.29
C THR A 217 -17.97 45.65 33.37
N CYS A 218 -18.62 46.77 33.06
CA CYS A 218 -18.77 47.90 33.98
C CYS A 218 -20.05 47.74 34.81
N ALA A 219 -19.98 47.97 36.13
CA ALA A 219 -21.16 48.21 36.96
C ALA A 219 -21.83 49.52 36.52
N ASP A 220 -23.16 49.58 36.50
CA ASP A 220 -23.93 50.69 35.89
C ASP A 220 -23.60 52.09 36.44
N GLY A 221 -23.01 52.19 37.63
CA GLY A 221 -22.58 53.45 38.25
C GLY A 221 -21.20 53.98 37.83
N ALA A 222 -20.45 53.29 36.98
CA ALA A 222 -19.08 53.66 36.56
C ALA A 222 -18.98 54.14 35.09
N LYS A 223 -20.11 54.30 34.41
CA LYS A 223 -20.18 54.93 33.09
C LYS A 223 -20.28 56.45 33.28
N GLY A 224 -19.13 57.12 33.31
CA GLY A 224 -19.01 58.58 33.28
C GLY A 224 -18.87 59.07 31.85
#